data_AF-A0AB39LWF8-F1
#
_entry.id   AF-A0AB39LWF8-F1
#
_cell.length_a   1.000
_cell.length_b   1.000
_cell.length_c   1.000
_cell.angle_alpha   90.00
_cell.angle_beta   90.00
_cell.angle_gamma   90.00
#
_symmetry.space_group_name_H-M   'P 1'
#
loop_
_entity.id
_entity.type
_entity.pdbx_description
1 polymer ?
#
loop_
_entity_poly.entity_id
_entity_poly.type
_entity_poly.pdbx_seq_one_letter_code
_entity_poly.pdbx_strand_id
1 'polypeptide(L)' 'MDTPEDIAGAVEEGLKASQRGESYLTCQYPRPSALRTAWISGYYGTAPGAARQSAGRGEEPRDPQ' A
#
# COMPACT_ATOMS: atom_id res chain seq x y z
N MET A 1 15.61 -13.92 -4.00
CA MET A 1 14.70 -14.48 -5.03
C MET A 1 13.44 -13.65 -4.96
N ASP A 2 12.82 -13.32 -6.09
CA ASP A 2 11.55 -12.56 -6.12
C ASP A 2 10.38 -13.56 -6.02
N THR A 3 10.21 -14.20 -4.85
CA THR A 3 9.12 -15.17 -4.66
C THR A 3 7.76 -14.46 -4.53
N PRO A 4 6.64 -15.17 -4.71
CA PRO A 4 5.32 -14.61 -4.43
C PRO A 4 5.20 -14.04 -3.01
N GLU A 5 5.82 -14.67 -2.01
CA GLU A 5 5.87 -14.17 -0.64
C GLU A 5 6.67 -12.86 -0.52
N ASP A 6 7.82 -12.76 -1.19
CA ASP A 6 8.61 -11.52 -1.20
C ASP A 6 7.85 -10.35 -1.84
N ILE A 7 7.11 -10.62 -2.93
CA ILE A 7 6.26 -9.63 -3.60
C ILE A 7 5.14 -9.17 -2.67
N ALA A 8 4.46 -10.10 -1.99
CA ALA A 8 3.39 -9.76 -1.04
C ALA A 8 3.93 -8.91 0.12
N GLY A 9 5.08 -9.30 0.69
CA GLY A 9 5.75 -8.53 1.74
C GLY A 9 6.09 -7.11 1.27
N ALA A 10 6.62 -6.96 0.06
CA ALA A 10 6.93 -5.65 -0.51
C ALA A 10 5.69 -4.75 -0.63
N VAL A 11 4.55 -5.29 -1.08
CA VAL A 11 3.26 -4.55 -1.12
C VAL A 11 2.86 -4.07 0.27
N GLU A 12 2.92 -4.95 1.27
CA GLU A 12 2.57 -4.61 2.65
C GLU A 12 3.49 -3.54 3.25
N GLU A 13 4.79 -3.60 2.97
CA GLU A 13 5.75 -2.58 3.41
C GLU A 13 5.46 -1.22 2.78
N GLY A 14 5.15 -1.18 1.48
CA GLY A 14 4.76 0.05 0.80
C GLY A 14 3.49 0.67 1.38
N LEU A 15 2.50 -0.17 1.65
CA LEU A 15 1.25 0.24 2.30
C LEU A 15 1.51 0.83 3.70
N LYS A 16 2.37 0.20 4.52
CA LYS A 16 2.74 0.71 5.85
C LYS A 16 3.47 2.06 5.76
N ALA A 17 4.39 2.22 4.80
CA ALA A 17 5.08 3.48 4.57
C ALA A 17 4.10 4.61 4.20
N SER A 18 3.12 4.32 3.35
CA SER A 18 2.05 5.27 2.99
C SER A 18 1.19 5.67 4.19
N GLN A 19 0.77 4.69 5.01
CA GLN A 19 0.01 4.96 6.24
C GLN A 19 0.78 5.80 7.27
N ARG A 20 2.10 5.69 7.30
CA ARG A 20 2.99 6.49 8.15
C ARG A 20 3.28 7.89 7.58
N GLY A 21 2.87 8.17 6.33
CA GLY A 21 3.20 9.41 5.64
C GLY A 21 4.66 9.49 5.18
N GLU A 22 5.36 8.36 5.06
CA GLU A 22 6.74 8.31 4.56
C GLU A 22 6.77 8.60 3.04
N SER A 23 7.90 9.08 2.52
CA SER A 23 8.05 9.32 1.07
C SER A 23 8.27 8.01 0.31
N TYR A 24 7.75 7.90 -0.92
CA TYR A 24 8.05 6.76 -1.80
C TYR A 24 9.56 6.57 -2.09
N LEU A 25 10.37 7.60 -1.84
CA LEU A 25 11.82 7.57 -1.98
C LEU A 25 12.52 6.71 -0.91
N THR A 26 11.83 6.33 0.17
CA THR A 26 12.36 5.42 1.21
C THR A 26 12.39 3.96 0.75
N CYS A 27 11.81 3.64 -0.42
CA CYS A 27 11.85 2.30 -0.99
C CYS A 27 13.29 1.83 -1.24
N GLN A 28 13.71 0.82 -0.47
CA GLN A 28 15.07 0.28 -0.46
C GLN A 28 15.35 -0.73 -1.60
N TYR A 29 14.30 -1.18 -2.30
CA TYR A 29 14.48 -2.13 -3.39
C TYR A 29 15.16 -1.50 -4.61
N PRO A 30 16.02 -2.25 -5.33
CA PRO A 30 16.70 -1.76 -6.53
C PRO A 30 15.72 -1.29 -7.61
N ARG A 31 16.15 -0.35 -8.45
CA ARG A 31 15.27 0.30 -9.43
C ARG A 31 14.60 -0.66 -10.44
N PRO A 32 15.30 -1.65 -11.04
CA PRO A 32 14.65 -2.60 -11.92
C PRO A 32 14.29 -3.92 -11.22
N SER A 33 13.69 -3.87 -10.03
CA SER A 33 13.27 -5.07 -9.28
C SER A 33 11.75 -5.18 -9.20
N ALA A 34 11.22 -6.39 -9.34
CA ALA A 34 9.80 -6.66 -9.19
C ALA A 34 9.29 -6.24 -7.80
N LEU A 35 10.12 -6.42 -6.77
CA LEU A 35 9.85 -5.96 -5.40
C LEU A 35 9.65 -4.44 -5.30
N ARG A 36 10.36 -3.63 -6.09
CA ARG A 36 10.16 -2.17 -6.11
C ARG A 36 8.79 -1.81 -6.68
N THR A 37 8.39 -2.46 -7.76
CA THR A 37 7.06 -2.26 -8.36
C THR A 37 5.95 -2.67 -7.40
N ALA A 38 6.13 -3.80 -6.71
CA ALA A 38 5.21 -4.29 -5.69
C ALA A 38 5.06 -3.29 -4.53
N TRP A 39 6.19 -2.81 -3.99
CA TRP A 39 6.22 -1.79 -2.93
C TRP A 39 5.52 -0.50 -3.35
N ILE A 40 5.82 0.02 -4.54
CA ILE A 40 5.19 1.25 -5.06
C ILE A 40 3.67 1.04 -5.22
N SER A 41 3.24 -0.14 -5.68
CA SER A 41 1.82 -0.45 -5.83
C SER A 41 1.08 -0.51 -4.50
N GLY A 42 1.73 -1.03 -3.45
CA GLY A 42 1.22 -0.98 -2.08
C GLY A 42 1.15 0.45 -1.53
N TYR A 43 2.19 1.25 -1.78
CA TYR A 43 2.28 2.64 -1.33
C TYR A 43 1.16 3.53 -1.88
N TYR A 44 0.87 3.41 -3.18
CA TYR A 44 -0.22 4.15 -3.82
C TYR A 44 -1.60 3.50 -3.67
N GLY A 45 -1.70 2.32 -3.06
CA GLY A 45 -2.95 1.58 -2.94
C GLY A 45 -3.50 1.07 -4.28
N THR A 46 -2.64 0.93 -5.30
CA THR A 46 -3.00 0.40 -6.62
C THR A 46 -2.84 -1.12 -6.72
N ALA A 47 -2.43 -1.78 -5.64
CA ALA A 47 -2.38 -3.23 -5.57
C ALA A 47 -3.81 -3.81 -5.67
N PRO A 48 -4.04 -4.86 -6.48
CA PRO A 48 -5.34 -5.52 -6.59
C PRO A 48 -5.73 -6.11 -5.22
N GLY A 49 -6.60 -5.40 -4.50
CA GLY A 49 -7.03 -5.74 -3.13
C GLY A 49 -6.98 -4.56 -2.13
N ALA A 50 -6.17 -3.53 -2.40
CA ALA A 50 -6.00 -2.38 -1.50
C ALA A 50 -7.23 -1.44 -1.46
N ALA A 51 -8.10 -1.47 -2.47
CA ALA A 51 -9.32 -0.66 -2.52
C ALA A 51 -10.35 -0.99 -1.40
N ARG A 52 -10.22 -2.13 -0.71
CA ARG A 52 -11.21 -2.56 0.31
C ARG A 52 -11.00 -1.94 1.69
N GLN A 53 -9.83 -1.38 1.99
CA GLN A 53 -9.47 -0.95 3.35
C GLN A 53 -9.73 0.54 3.62
N SER A 54 -10.03 1.33 2.57
CA SER A 54 -10.40 2.75 2.71
C SER A 54 -11.93 2.98 2.75
N ALA A 55 -12.75 1.95 2.48
CA ALA A 55 -14.21 2.03 2.49
C ALA A 55 -14.83 1.64 3.85
N GLY A 56 -14.15 1.95 4.95
CA GLY A 56 -14.55 1.52 6.31
C GLY A 56 -14.53 2.62 7.36
N ARG A 57 -14.47 3.90 6.98
CA ARG A 57 -14.55 5.00 7.95
C ARG A 57 -15.19 6.24 7.33
N GLY A 58 -16.47 6.45 7.63
CA GLY A 58 -17.11 7.76 7.47
C GLY A 58 -18.42 7.74 6.69
N GLU A 59 -19.47 7.15 7.24
CA GLU A 59 -20.81 7.72 7.08
C GLU A 59 -21.56 7.48 8.40
N GLU A 60 -21.35 8.38 9.36
CA GLU A 60 -22.32 8.63 10.42
C GLU A 60 -23.38 9.55 9.79
N PRO A 61 -24.59 9.07 9.47
CA PRO A 61 -25.68 9.98 9.18
C PRO A 61 -26.06 10.64 10.50
N ARG A 62 -25.46 11.80 10.78
CA ARG A 62 -26.11 12.78 11.64
C ARG A 62 -27.30 13.29 10.85
N ASP A 63 -28.49 12.86 11.24
CA ASP A 63 -29.69 13.64 10.93
C ASP A 63 -30.30 14.17 12.23
N PRO A 64 -30.50 15.48 12.35
CA PRO A 64 -31.12 16.12 13.49
C PRO A 64 -32.61 16.37 13.25
N GLN A 65 -33.50 15.67 13.97
CA GLN A 65 -34.84 16.16 14.33
C GLN A 65 -35.27 15.57 15.67
#